data_AF-A0A965VJU6-F1
#
_entry.id   AF-A0A965VJU6-F1
#
_cell.length_a   1.000
_cell.length_b   1.000
_cell.length_c   1.000
_cell.angle_alpha   90.00
_cell.angle_beta   90.00
_cell.angle_gamma   90.00
#
_symmetry.space_group_name_H-M   'P 1'
#
loop_
_entity.id
_entity.type
_entity.pdbx_description
1 polymer ?
#
loop_
_entity_poly.entity_id
_entity_poly.type
_entity_poly.pdbx_seq_one_letter_code
_entity_poly.pdbx_strand_id
1 'polypeptide(L)'
;MNGAIVSDSIDDFPRVMRGYSPTEVNKVVGKLRRELLVAKTTTDEQANRIGELTRRVASLETDLREVGEPTYAGLGAKLESTLRNAEEQSVRLVAKAEAEAFNLRERVEREVELIFEEANTTAQLAIEEAQREIAGMLLDAETKASSIVSAAQANAEVLVKEAEHDAAQIRGEVATEAANARATTKREIDEQIAEAERQIAELRLVFIKEEGPEMSAPRGEKPTLREVVKLLQIETEKSVTTDKVQKDYLRKHQEAVMLTQKYLDAAKDQLAKARARTADKKLEADPLSWNRPTSSRVK
;
A
#
# COMPACT_ATOMS: atom_id res chain seq x y z
N MET A 1 -24.71 -74.51 51.16
CA MET A 1 -25.53 -73.62 52.00
C MET A 1 -26.63 -74.47 52.61
N ASN A 2 -26.49 -74.83 53.87
CA ASN A 2 -27.46 -75.61 54.64
C ASN A 2 -28.67 -74.74 54.93
N GLY A 3 -29.78 -75.00 54.23
CA GLY A 3 -31.08 -74.44 54.58
C GLY A 3 -31.56 -75.11 55.87
N ALA A 4 -31.41 -74.42 56.99
CA ALA A 4 -31.98 -74.83 58.26
C ALA A 4 -33.48 -75.03 58.09
N ILE A 5 -33.93 -76.28 58.19
CA ILE A 5 -35.35 -76.60 58.36
C ILE A 5 -35.68 -76.13 59.78
N VAL A 6 -36.13 -74.88 59.90
CA VAL A 6 -36.71 -74.35 61.13
C VAL A 6 -37.99 -75.13 61.35
N SER A 7 -37.95 -76.12 62.25
CA SER A 7 -39.14 -76.83 62.72
C SER A 7 -39.94 -75.87 63.61
N ASP A 8 -40.75 -75.02 62.98
CA ASP A 8 -41.77 -74.23 63.66
C ASP A 8 -42.76 -75.25 64.25
N SER A 9 -42.74 -75.41 65.57
CA SER A 9 -43.51 -76.44 66.28
C SER A 9 -45.01 -76.18 66.09
N ILE A 10 -45.76 -77.18 65.61
CA ILE A 10 -47.21 -77.16 65.28
C ILE A 10 -48.10 -77.03 66.55
N ASP A 11 -47.51 -76.90 67.73
CA ASP A 11 -48.20 -77.19 69.00
C ASP A 11 -48.91 -76.02 69.71
N ASP A 12 -49.05 -74.83 69.11
CA ASP A 12 -49.72 -73.71 69.79
C ASP A 12 -50.85 -73.06 68.97
N PHE A 13 -51.89 -73.85 68.69
CA PHE A 13 -53.17 -73.30 68.24
C PHE A 13 -54.02 -72.88 69.47
N PRO A 14 -54.39 -71.59 69.61
CA PRO A 14 -55.23 -71.16 70.72
C PRO A 14 -56.62 -71.82 70.65
N ARG A 15 -57.08 -72.38 71.78
CA ARG A 15 -58.35 -73.11 71.89
C ARG A 15 -59.49 -72.16 72.27
N VAL A 16 -60.61 -72.24 71.57
CA VAL A 16 -61.86 -71.54 71.91
C VAL A 16 -62.86 -72.57 72.39
N MET A 17 -63.25 -72.50 73.67
CA MET A 17 -64.25 -73.26 74.48
C MET A 17 -64.47 -74.77 74.21
N ARG A 18 -64.36 -75.31 72.98
CA ARG A 18 -64.40 -76.74 72.62
C ARG A 18 -63.56 -77.12 71.38
N GLY A 19 -62.61 -76.31 70.91
CA GLY A 19 -61.75 -76.66 69.77
C GLY A 19 -60.65 -75.66 69.43
N TYR A 20 -59.81 -75.95 68.42
CA TYR A 20 -58.82 -75.01 67.90
C TYR A 20 -59.49 -73.84 67.16
N SER A 21 -58.91 -72.63 67.27
CA SER A 21 -59.38 -71.45 66.53
C SER A 21 -59.32 -71.71 65.01
N PRO A 22 -60.47 -71.74 64.30
CA PRO A 22 -60.49 -71.98 62.86
C PRO A 22 -59.66 -70.95 62.08
N THR A 23 -59.58 -69.71 62.58
CA THR A 23 -58.85 -68.61 61.93
C THR A 23 -57.34 -68.84 61.95
N GLU A 24 -56.78 -69.28 63.08
CA GLU A 24 -55.34 -69.54 63.21
C GLU A 24 -54.92 -70.82 62.48
N VAL A 25 -55.76 -71.87 62.54
CA VAL A 25 -55.56 -73.10 61.76
C VAL A 25 -55.55 -72.80 60.26
N ASN A 26 -56.49 -71.99 59.77
CA ASN A 26 -56.53 -71.61 58.35
C ASN A 26 -55.30 -70.79 57.91
N LYS A 27 -54.71 -69.96 58.79
CA LYS A 27 -53.46 -69.25 58.50
C LYS A 27 -52.28 -70.21 58.34
N VAL A 28 -52.13 -71.17 59.25
CA VAL A 28 -51.04 -72.17 59.20
C VAL A 28 -51.23 -73.13 58.03
N VAL A 29 -52.44 -73.62 57.77
CA VAL A 29 -52.75 -74.42 56.57
C VAL A 29 -52.48 -73.61 55.30
N GLY A 30 -52.77 -72.31 55.30
CA GLY A 30 -52.41 -71.39 54.21
C GLY A 30 -50.90 -71.26 54.02
N LYS A 31 -50.11 -71.17 55.11
CA LYS A 31 -48.63 -71.15 55.08
C LYS A 31 -48.08 -72.47 54.53
N LEU A 32 -48.54 -73.60 55.04
CA LEU A 32 -48.14 -74.94 54.58
C LEU A 32 -48.51 -75.18 53.11
N ARG A 33 -49.68 -74.71 52.65
CA ARG A 33 -50.06 -74.79 51.23
C ARG A 33 -49.11 -73.96 50.34
N ARG A 34 -48.68 -72.79 50.80
CA ARG A 34 -47.69 -71.97 50.08
C ARG A 34 -46.31 -72.65 50.08
N GLU A 35 -45.85 -73.16 51.20
CA GLU A 35 -44.58 -73.88 51.31
C GLU A 35 -44.58 -75.16 50.45
N LEU A 36 -45.68 -75.90 50.44
CA LEU A 36 -45.86 -77.06 49.57
C LEU A 36 -45.82 -76.67 48.09
N LEU A 37 -46.45 -75.55 47.72
CA LEU A 37 -46.40 -75.05 46.35
C LEU A 37 -44.96 -74.69 45.96
N VAL A 38 -44.23 -73.99 46.82
CA VAL A 38 -42.81 -73.64 46.60
C VAL A 38 -41.94 -74.91 46.51
N ALA A 39 -42.15 -75.89 47.39
CA ALA A 39 -41.43 -77.16 47.34
C ALA A 39 -41.70 -77.91 46.03
N LYS A 40 -42.95 -77.92 45.55
CA LYS A 40 -43.31 -78.49 44.25
C LYS A 40 -42.61 -77.78 43.09
N THR A 41 -42.65 -76.44 43.03
CA THR A 41 -42.00 -75.69 41.95
C THR A 41 -40.49 -75.93 41.94
N THR A 42 -39.83 -75.93 43.11
CA THR A 42 -38.39 -76.23 43.18
C THR A 42 -38.06 -77.66 42.75
N THR A 43 -38.93 -78.63 43.04
CA THR A 43 -38.76 -80.03 42.63
C THR A 43 -38.88 -80.17 41.11
N ASP A 44 -39.86 -79.50 40.51
CA ASP A 44 -40.08 -79.50 39.07
C ASP A 44 -38.90 -78.82 38.33
N GLU A 45 -38.39 -77.71 38.87
CA GLU A 45 -37.17 -77.05 38.37
C GLU A 45 -35.94 -77.97 38.44
N GLN A 46 -35.77 -78.68 39.56
CA GLN A 46 -34.68 -79.65 39.71
C GLN A 46 -34.81 -80.82 38.73
N ALA A 47 -36.02 -81.36 38.53
CA ALA A 47 -36.27 -82.43 37.57
C ALA A 47 -35.94 -82.00 36.13
N ASN A 48 -36.31 -80.77 35.76
CA ASN A 48 -35.96 -80.19 34.46
C ASN A 48 -34.44 -80.05 34.29
N ARG A 49 -33.74 -79.58 35.32
CA ARG A 49 -32.28 -79.42 35.29
C ARG A 49 -31.55 -80.77 35.23
N ILE A 50 -32.05 -81.79 35.92
CA ILE A 50 -31.54 -83.16 35.80
C ILE A 50 -31.72 -83.66 34.38
N GLY A 51 -32.91 -83.48 33.78
CA GLY A 51 -33.17 -83.88 32.40
C GLY A 51 -32.26 -83.20 31.39
N GLU A 52 -31.98 -81.91 31.56
CA GLU A 52 -31.02 -81.17 30.73
C GLU A 52 -29.60 -81.73 30.87
N LEU A 53 -29.14 -81.96 32.10
CA LEU A 53 -27.81 -82.51 32.37
C LEU A 53 -27.67 -83.93 31.81
N THR A 54 -28.68 -84.79 31.93
CA THR A 54 -28.67 -86.14 31.35
C THR A 54 -28.54 -86.10 29.83
N ARG A 55 -29.28 -85.21 29.15
CA ARG A 55 -29.14 -85.03 27.69
C ARG A 55 -27.73 -84.57 27.31
N ARG A 56 -27.15 -83.66 28.09
CA ARG A 56 -25.78 -83.16 27.86
C ARG A 56 -24.72 -84.23 28.08
N VAL A 57 -24.88 -85.07 29.11
CA VAL A 57 -24.00 -86.23 29.34
C VAL A 57 -24.09 -87.22 28.18
N ALA A 58 -25.29 -87.57 27.71
CA ALA A 58 -25.47 -88.47 26.58
C ALA A 58 -24.86 -87.93 25.27
N SER A 59 -24.95 -86.62 25.03
CA SER A 59 -24.26 -85.96 23.92
C SER A 59 -22.74 -86.09 24.04
N LEU A 60 -22.18 -85.74 25.21
CA LEU A 60 -20.74 -85.80 25.44
C LEU A 60 -20.19 -87.23 25.37
N GLU A 61 -20.93 -88.24 25.83
CA GLU A 61 -20.56 -89.65 25.69
C GLU A 61 -20.55 -90.12 24.23
N THR A 62 -21.40 -89.52 23.38
CA THR A 62 -21.42 -89.78 21.94
C THR A 62 -20.21 -89.13 21.27
N ASP A 63 -19.94 -87.86 21.58
CA ASP A 63 -18.76 -87.14 21.10
C ASP A 63 -17.46 -87.85 21.52
N LEU A 64 -17.39 -88.37 22.75
CA LEU A 64 -16.22 -89.08 23.26
C LEU A 64 -16.00 -90.43 22.56
N ARG A 65 -17.09 -91.15 22.22
CA ARG A 65 -17.00 -92.40 21.43
C ARG A 65 -16.47 -92.15 20.02
N GLU A 66 -16.88 -91.05 19.39
CA GLU A 66 -16.36 -90.64 18.07
C GLU A 66 -14.86 -90.29 18.10
N VAL A 67 -14.35 -89.83 19.23
CA VAL A 67 -12.91 -89.57 19.43
C VAL A 67 -12.12 -90.87 19.69
N GLY A 68 -12.73 -91.86 20.35
CA GLY A 68 -12.09 -93.14 20.71
C GLY A 68 -11.93 -94.14 19.55
N GLU A 69 -12.89 -94.19 18.61
CA GLU A 69 -12.84 -95.04 17.42
C GLU A 69 -13.23 -94.23 16.16
N PRO A 70 -12.32 -93.42 15.60
CA PRO A 70 -12.64 -92.56 14.47
C PRO A 70 -12.96 -93.39 13.22
N THR A 71 -14.21 -93.37 12.79
CA THR A 71 -14.64 -93.95 11.52
C THR A 71 -14.31 -93.01 10.35
N TYR A 72 -14.08 -93.55 9.15
CA TYR A 72 -13.87 -92.74 7.93
C TYR A 72 -15.00 -91.72 7.68
N ALA A 73 -16.23 -92.05 8.07
CA ALA A 73 -17.37 -91.15 8.00
C ALA A 73 -17.24 -89.96 8.98
N GLY A 74 -16.79 -90.19 10.21
CA GLY A 74 -16.56 -89.13 11.21
C GLY A 74 -15.42 -88.17 10.85
N LEU A 75 -14.34 -88.68 10.23
CA LEU A 75 -13.26 -87.84 9.71
C LEU A 75 -13.75 -86.94 8.55
N GLY A 76 -14.61 -87.46 7.67
CA GLY A 76 -15.25 -86.68 6.61
C GLY A 76 -16.16 -85.56 7.16
N ALA A 77 -17.00 -85.88 8.14
CA ALA A 77 -17.87 -84.89 8.80
C ALA A 77 -17.07 -83.80 9.53
N LYS A 78 -15.95 -84.17 10.16
CA LYS A 78 -15.04 -83.19 10.79
C LYS A 78 -14.35 -82.32 9.76
N LEU A 79 -13.87 -82.88 8.65
CA LEU A 79 -13.28 -82.12 7.55
C LEU A 79 -14.29 -81.14 6.94
N GLU A 80 -15.51 -81.59 6.66
CA GLU A 80 -16.60 -80.74 6.17
C GLU A 80 -16.90 -79.61 7.14
N SER A 81 -17.01 -79.90 8.45
CA SER A 81 -17.20 -78.88 9.48
C SER A 81 -16.05 -77.86 9.52
N THR A 82 -14.80 -78.31 9.40
CA THR A 82 -13.64 -77.41 9.34
C THR A 82 -13.62 -76.55 8.08
N LEU A 83 -13.97 -77.10 6.92
CA LEU A 83 -14.04 -76.36 5.65
C LEU A 83 -15.17 -75.35 5.68
N ARG A 84 -16.35 -75.73 6.19
CA ARG A 84 -17.49 -74.81 6.36
C ARG A 84 -17.15 -73.68 7.32
N ASN A 85 -16.50 -73.97 8.44
CA ASN A 85 -16.05 -72.94 9.39
C ASN A 85 -14.98 -72.03 8.76
N ALA A 86 -14.04 -72.58 7.98
CA ALA A 86 -13.03 -71.79 7.28
C ALA A 86 -13.63 -70.90 6.19
N GLU A 87 -14.64 -71.39 5.46
CA GLU A 87 -15.39 -70.62 4.47
C GLU A 87 -16.19 -69.49 5.14
N GLU A 88 -16.93 -69.79 6.22
CA GLU A 88 -17.67 -68.79 6.98
C GLU A 88 -16.74 -67.72 7.56
N GLN A 89 -15.58 -68.12 8.08
CA GLN A 89 -14.56 -67.19 8.56
C GLN A 89 -13.97 -66.34 7.43
N SER A 90 -13.74 -66.94 6.25
CA SER A 90 -13.21 -66.21 5.09
C SER A 90 -14.21 -65.18 4.58
N VAL A 91 -15.49 -65.54 4.46
CA VAL A 91 -16.56 -64.60 4.09
C VAL A 91 -16.67 -63.45 5.09
N ARG A 92 -16.60 -63.75 6.40
CA ARG A 92 -16.59 -62.71 7.44
C ARG A 92 -15.37 -61.81 7.35
N LEU A 93 -14.19 -62.36 7.07
CA LEU A 93 -12.96 -61.60 6.94
C LEU A 93 -13.02 -60.66 5.72
N VAL A 94 -13.50 -61.16 4.59
CA VAL A 94 -13.71 -60.35 3.36
C VAL A 94 -14.70 -59.23 3.63
N ALA A 95 -15.87 -59.54 4.19
CA ALA A 95 -16.88 -58.52 4.51
C ALA A 95 -16.35 -57.46 5.49
N LYS A 96 -15.55 -57.86 6.48
CA LYS A 96 -14.88 -56.94 7.41
C LYS A 96 -13.86 -56.05 6.68
N ALA A 97 -13.02 -56.63 5.83
CA ALA A 97 -12.02 -55.88 5.06
C ALA A 97 -12.67 -54.88 4.08
N GLU A 98 -13.78 -55.27 3.45
CA GLU A 98 -14.58 -54.39 2.59
C GLU A 98 -15.19 -53.22 3.38
N ALA A 99 -15.77 -53.49 4.55
CA ALA A 99 -16.31 -52.45 5.43
C ALA A 99 -15.20 -51.50 5.93
N GLU A 100 -14.04 -52.02 6.30
CA GLU A 100 -12.89 -51.21 6.70
C GLU A 100 -12.35 -50.36 5.55
N ALA A 101 -12.25 -50.92 4.34
CA ALA A 101 -11.83 -50.20 3.15
C ALA A 101 -12.83 -49.09 2.77
N PHE A 102 -14.13 -49.35 2.88
CA PHE A 102 -15.18 -48.35 2.67
C PHE A 102 -15.06 -47.20 3.68
N ASN A 103 -15.00 -47.52 4.98
CA ASN A 103 -14.86 -46.52 6.04
C ASN A 103 -13.56 -45.71 5.91
N LEU A 104 -12.47 -46.35 5.48
CA LEU A 104 -11.20 -45.68 5.22
C LEU A 104 -11.34 -44.68 4.06
N ARG A 105 -11.98 -45.08 2.96
CA ARG A 105 -12.21 -44.19 1.81
C ARG A 105 -13.07 -42.99 2.19
N GLU A 106 -14.20 -43.20 2.88
CA GLU A 106 -15.06 -42.09 3.33
C GLU A 106 -14.34 -41.16 4.32
N ARG A 107 -13.42 -41.69 5.14
CA ARG A 107 -12.61 -40.86 6.04
C ARG A 107 -11.60 -40.02 5.25
N VAL A 108 -10.90 -40.64 4.31
CA VAL A 108 -9.91 -39.94 3.47
C VAL A 108 -10.59 -38.88 2.60
N GLU A 109 -11.75 -39.18 2.02
CA GLU A 109 -12.51 -38.21 1.22
C GLU A 109 -12.89 -36.97 2.05
N ARG A 110 -13.42 -37.17 3.27
CA ARG A 110 -13.71 -36.07 4.19
C ARG A 110 -12.46 -35.29 4.62
N GLU A 111 -11.36 -35.98 4.89
CA GLU A 111 -10.10 -35.32 5.26
C GLU A 111 -9.55 -34.48 4.11
N VAL A 112 -9.64 -35.00 2.88
CA VAL A 112 -9.26 -34.26 1.67
C VAL A 112 -10.14 -33.04 1.47
N GLU A 113 -11.46 -33.15 1.63
CA GLU A 113 -12.38 -32.01 1.56
C GLU A 113 -12.02 -30.93 2.59
N LEU A 114 -11.78 -31.32 3.84
CA LEU A 114 -11.37 -30.40 4.90
C LEU A 114 -10.04 -29.71 4.58
N ILE A 115 -9.04 -30.43 4.08
CA ILE A 115 -7.76 -29.85 3.67
C ILE A 115 -7.97 -28.85 2.52
N PHE A 116 -8.84 -29.16 1.56
CA PHE A 116 -9.14 -28.23 0.46
C PHE A 116 -9.87 -26.97 0.95
N GLU A 117 -10.82 -27.10 1.87
CA GLU A 117 -11.50 -25.96 2.49
C GLU A 117 -10.53 -25.08 3.29
N GLU A 118 -9.66 -25.68 4.10
CA GLU A 118 -8.64 -24.98 4.88
C GLU A 118 -7.60 -24.29 3.97
N ALA A 119 -7.16 -24.97 2.90
CA ALA A 119 -6.25 -24.38 1.93
C ALA A 119 -6.89 -23.20 1.18
N ASN A 120 -8.15 -23.33 0.76
CA ASN A 120 -8.87 -22.27 0.08
C ASN A 120 -9.11 -21.06 0.97
N THR A 121 -9.51 -21.27 2.23
CA THR A 121 -9.70 -20.17 3.20
C THR A 121 -8.39 -19.47 3.51
N THR A 122 -7.30 -20.23 3.72
CA THR A 122 -5.97 -19.65 3.93
C THR A 122 -5.50 -18.85 2.71
N ALA A 123 -5.71 -19.37 1.49
CA ALA A 123 -5.37 -18.67 0.26
C ALA A 123 -6.18 -17.37 0.10
N GLN A 124 -7.48 -17.38 0.41
CA GLN A 124 -8.33 -16.19 0.38
C GLN A 124 -7.84 -15.14 1.37
N LEU A 125 -7.56 -15.53 2.62
CA LEU A 125 -7.01 -14.62 3.64
C LEU A 125 -5.67 -14.02 3.21
N ALA A 126 -4.79 -14.81 2.59
CA ALA A 126 -3.52 -14.33 2.07
C ALA A 126 -3.71 -13.31 0.93
N ILE A 127 -4.67 -13.54 0.04
CA ILE A 127 -5.02 -12.60 -1.04
C ILE A 127 -5.59 -11.30 -0.46
N GLU A 128 -6.50 -11.38 0.51
CA GLU A 128 -7.09 -10.21 1.17
C GLU A 128 -6.05 -9.38 1.94
N GLU A 129 -5.11 -10.03 2.62
CA GLU A 129 -3.99 -9.35 3.28
C GLU A 129 -3.09 -8.65 2.26
N ALA A 130 -2.69 -9.35 1.19
CA ALA A 130 -1.88 -8.76 0.13
C ALA A 130 -2.59 -7.57 -0.55
N GLN A 131 -3.89 -7.64 -0.76
CA GLN A 131 -4.68 -6.52 -1.29
C GLN A 131 -4.71 -5.33 -0.34
N ARG A 132 -4.85 -5.56 0.98
CA ARG A 132 -4.78 -4.50 1.99
C ARG A 132 -3.40 -3.85 2.05
N GLU A 133 -2.33 -4.65 1.97
CA GLU A 133 -0.97 -4.15 1.93
C GLU A 133 -0.71 -3.31 0.68
N ILE A 134 -1.11 -3.79 -0.50
CA ILE A 134 -1.00 -3.03 -1.77
C ILE A 134 -1.77 -1.72 -1.68
N ALA A 135 -3.00 -1.72 -1.15
CA ALA A 135 -3.79 -0.51 -0.98
C ALA A 135 -3.10 0.50 -0.05
N GLY A 136 -2.50 0.02 1.05
CA GLY A 136 -1.70 0.84 1.96
C GLY A 136 -0.46 1.44 1.27
N MET A 137 0.29 0.63 0.53
CA MET A 137 1.46 1.09 -0.23
C MET A 137 1.11 2.13 -1.29
N LEU A 138 -0.03 1.96 -1.99
CA LEU A 138 -0.52 2.93 -2.97
C LEU A 138 -0.89 4.26 -2.29
N LEU A 139 -1.62 4.22 -1.18
CA LEU A 139 -1.97 5.43 -0.42
C LEU A 139 -0.73 6.18 0.08
N ASP A 140 0.25 5.44 0.60
CA ASP A 140 1.53 6.01 1.03
C ASP A 140 2.30 6.64 -0.13
N ALA A 141 2.32 5.96 -1.29
CA ALA A 141 2.97 6.46 -2.49
C ALA A 141 2.28 7.73 -3.02
N GLU A 142 0.95 7.77 -3.05
CA GLU A 142 0.17 8.95 -3.44
C GLU A 142 0.41 10.12 -2.49
N THR A 143 0.44 9.85 -1.17
CA THR A 143 0.71 10.87 -0.16
C THR A 143 2.13 11.44 -0.30
N LYS A 144 3.13 10.58 -0.50
CA LYS A 144 4.52 10.99 -0.74
C LYS A 144 4.66 11.78 -2.04
N ALA A 145 4.03 11.32 -3.13
CA ALA A 145 4.05 12.02 -4.41
C ALA A 145 3.40 13.41 -4.29
N SER A 146 2.24 13.51 -3.64
CA SER A 146 1.56 14.78 -3.39
C SER A 146 2.41 15.74 -2.56
N SER A 147 3.07 15.22 -1.51
CA SER A 147 3.99 16.01 -0.69
C SER A 147 5.20 16.51 -1.48
N ILE A 148 5.79 15.68 -2.35
CA ILE A 148 6.93 16.06 -3.19
C ILE A 148 6.51 17.15 -4.18
N VAL A 149 5.37 16.98 -4.86
CA VAL A 149 4.85 17.98 -5.81
C VAL A 149 4.57 19.30 -5.10
N SER A 150 3.93 19.26 -3.93
CA SER A 150 3.64 20.47 -3.15
C SER A 150 4.91 21.18 -2.70
N ALA A 151 5.91 20.43 -2.21
CA ALA A 151 7.21 20.99 -1.83
C ALA A 151 7.96 21.59 -3.03
N ALA A 152 7.95 20.90 -4.18
CA ALA A 152 8.55 21.40 -5.40
C ALA A 152 7.89 22.70 -5.91
N GLN A 153 6.55 22.78 -5.82
CA GLN A 153 5.81 24.00 -6.17
C GLN A 153 6.15 25.15 -5.22
N ALA A 154 6.18 24.92 -3.91
CA ALA A 154 6.56 25.93 -2.93
C ALA A 154 7.99 26.45 -3.17
N ASN A 155 8.94 25.54 -3.40
CA ASN A 155 10.33 25.91 -3.70
C ASN A 155 10.46 26.70 -5.01
N ALA A 156 9.69 26.31 -6.04
CA ALA A 156 9.66 27.05 -7.29
C ALA A 156 9.11 28.47 -7.12
N GLU A 157 8.07 28.65 -6.30
CA GLU A 157 7.50 29.97 -6.01
C GLU A 157 8.52 30.86 -5.26
N VAL A 158 9.22 30.29 -4.27
CA VAL A 158 10.30 30.99 -3.54
C VAL A 158 11.40 31.43 -4.51
N LEU A 159 11.89 30.52 -5.37
CA LEU A 159 12.94 30.83 -6.33
C LEU A 159 12.53 31.92 -7.33
N VAL A 160 11.26 31.91 -7.77
CA VAL A 160 10.73 32.96 -8.66
C VAL A 160 10.71 34.31 -7.94
N LYS A 161 10.25 34.36 -6.68
CA LYS A 161 10.23 35.60 -5.88
C LYS A 161 11.63 36.15 -5.63
N GLU A 162 12.58 35.27 -5.31
CA GLU A 162 13.99 35.65 -5.16
C GLU A 162 14.56 36.20 -6.47
N ALA A 163 14.34 35.52 -7.59
CA ALA A 163 14.79 36.00 -8.90
C ALA A 163 14.16 37.35 -9.30
N GLU A 164 12.87 37.57 -8.97
CA GLU A 164 12.19 38.85 -9.19
C GLU A 164 12.78 39.97 -8.34
N HIS A 165 13.07 39.68 -7.07
CA HIS A 165 13.72 40.61 -6.14
C HIS A 165 15.12 40.99 -6.63
N ASP A 166 15.96 40.01 -6.96
CA ASP A 166 17.31 40.25 -7.46
C ASP A 166 17.29 41.05 -8.78
N ALA A 167 16.37 40.73 -9.68
CA ALA A 167 16.18 41.49 -10.91
C ALA A 167 15.70 42.93 -10.64
N ALA A 168 14.90 43.17 -9.60
CA ALA A 168 14.52 44.51 -9.19
C ALA A 168 15.72 45.28 -8.60
N GLN A 169 16.53 44.63 -7.77
CA GLN A 169 17.74 45.21 -7.19
C GLN A 169 18.74 45.60 -8.29
N ILE A 170 19.09 44.68 -9.20
CA ILE A 170 20.01 44.95 -10.31
C ILE A 170 19.49 46.09 -11.19
N ARG A 171 18.18 46.14 -11.48
CA ARG A 171 17.59 47.26 -12.24
C ARG A 171 17.71 48.59 -11.49
N GLY A 172 17.55 48.58 -10.17
CA GLY A 172 17.77 49.74 -9.31
C GLY A 172 19.22 50.24 -9.39
N GLU A 173 20.19 49.34 -9.21
CA GLU A 173 21.62 49.63 -9.31
C GLU A 173 21.99 50.20 -10.69
N VAL A 174 21.59 49.53 -11.77
CA VAL A 174 21.82 49.98 -13.15
C VAL A 174 21.18 51.34 -13.43
N ALA A 175 19.98 51.60 -12.91
CA ALA A 175 19.33 52.90 -13.06
C ALA A 175 20.12 54.01 -12.36
N THR A 176 20.65 53.75 -11.16
CA THR A 176 21.49 54.72 -10.45
C THR A 176 22.83 54.95 -11.15
N GLU A 177 23.48 53.90 -11.64
CA GLU A 177 24.72 54.02 -12.40
C GLU A 177 24.52 54.79 -13.70
N ALA A 178 23.45 54.49 -14.44
CA ALA A 178 23.10 55.22 -15.66
C ALA A 178 22.78 56.70 -15.38
N ALA A 179 22.11 57.02 -14.27
CA ALA A 179 21.87 58.40 -13.86
C ALA A 179 23.18 59.13 -13.52
N ASN A 180 24.07 58.47 -12.78
CA ASN A 180 25.39 59.02 -12.45
C ASN A 180 26.24 59.26 -13.70
N ALA A 181 26.31 58.29 -14.62
CA ALA A 181 27.04 58.42 -15.89
C ALA A 181 26.47 59.55 -16.78
N ARG A 182 25.15 59.72 -16.82
CA ARG A 182 24.51 60.86 -17.52
C ARG A 182 24.85 62.19 -16.86
N ALA A 183 24.90 62.25 -15.54
CA ALA A 183 25.24 63.46 -14.81
C ALA A 183 26.72 63.84 -15.00
N THR A 184 27.64 62.87 -14.97
CA THR A 184 29.08 63.12 -15.21
C THR A 184 29.33 63.57 -16.64
N THR A 185 28.79 62.85 -17.64
CA THR A 185 28.92 63.24 -19.05
C THR A 185 28.35 64.62 -19.34
N LYS A 186 27.20 64.98 -18.73
CA LYS A 186 26.65 66.33 -18.86
C LYS A 186 27.61 67.39 -18.30
N ARG A 187 28.18 67.16 -17.10
CA ARG A 187 29.15 68.08 -16.50
C ARG A 187 30.41 68.24 -17.35
N GLU A 188 30.95 67.15 -17.89
CA GLU A 188 32.10 67.17 -18.79
C GLU A 188 31.81 67.96 -20.08
N ILE A 189 30.61 67.80 -20.64
CA ILE A 189 30.17 68.57 -21.83
C ILE A 189 30.07 70.06 -21.48
N ASP A 190 29.41 70.40 -20.37
CA ASP A 190 29.25 71.79 -19.93
C ASP A 190 30.63 72.45 -19.66
N GLU A 191 31.57 71.71 -19.09
CA GLU A 191 32.96 72.14 -18.88
C GLU A 191 33.71 72.36 -20.20
N GLN A 192 33.58 71.44 -21.16
CA GLN A 192 34.18 71.60 -22.50
C GLN A 192 33.61 72.81 -23.27
N ILE A 193 32.31 73.07 -23.15
CA ILE A 193 31.67 74.25 -23.74
C ILE A 193 32.22 75.52 -23.10
N ALA A 194 32.27 75.59 -21.76
CA ALA A 194 32.79 76.75 -21.05
C ALA A 194 34.27 77.03 -21.37
N GLU A 195 35.09 75.99 -21.50
CA GLU A 195 36.49 76.11 -21.90
C GLU A 195 36.63 76.61 -23.35
N ALA A 196 35.82 76.08 -24.28
CA ALA A 196 35.79 76.56 -25.66
C ALA A 196 35.36 78.04 -25.74
N GLU A 197 34.35 78.45 -24.96
CA GLU A 197 33.90 79.85 -24.87
C GLU A 197 35.00 80.77 -24.31
N ARG A 198 35.76 80.33 -23.29
CA ARG A 198 36.91 81.06 -22.76
C ARG A 198 38.01 81.24 -23.80
N GLN A 199 38.39 80.17 -24.50
CA GLN A 199 39.41 80.23 -25.55
C GLN A 199 39.01 81.20 -26.67
N ILE A 200 37.72 81.20 -27.06
CA ILE A 200 37.19 82.18 -28.02
C ILE A 200 37.30 83.61 -27.47
N ALA A 201 36.96 83.83 -26.19
CA ALA A 201 37.06 85.15 -25.56
C ALA A 201 38.51 85.64 -25.43
N GLU A 202 39.45 84.77 -25.09
CA GLU A 202 40.88 85.06 -25.04
C GLU A 202 41.43 85.43 -26.42
N LEU A 203 41.10 84.65 -27.45
CA LEU A 203 41.47 84.95 -28.84
C LEU A 203 40.94 86.33 -29.28
N ARG A 204 39.69 86.66 -28.92
CA ARG A 204 39.12 88.00 -29.17
C ARG A 204 39.87 89.11 -28.42
N LEU A 205 40.32 88.86 -27.19
CA LEU A 205 41.03 89.87 -26.39
C LEU A 205 42.46 90.10 -26.89
N VAL A 206 43.18 89.03 -27.26
CA VAL A 206 44.48 89.14 -27.94
C VAL A 206 44.32 89.94 -29.23
N PHE A 207 43.28 89.68 -30.00
CA PHE A 207 42.98 90.42 -31.22
C PHE A 207 42.76 91.92 -30.98
N ILE A 208 41.91 92.29 -30.01
CA ILE A 208 41.67 93.71 -29.65
C ILE A 208 42.94 94.39 -29.12
N LYS A 209 43.81 93.64 -28.42
CA LYS A 209 45.08 94.15 -27.88
C LYS A 209 46.16 94.31 -28.96
N GLU A 210 46.16 93.46 -29.99
CA GLU A 210 46.96 93.66 -31.21
C GLU A 210 46.43 94.84 -32.04
N GLU A 211 45.18 95.26 -31.84
CA GLU A 211 44.55 96.45 -32.47
C GLU A 211 44.78 97.79 -31.72
N GLY A 212 45.73 97.93 -30.78
CA GLY A 212 46.21 99.29 -30.37
C GLY A 212 47.40 99.40 -29.39
N PRO A 213 48.25 100.46 -29.52
CA PRO A 213 47.85 101.81 -29.90
C PRO A 213 48.69 102.44 -31.03
N GLU A 214 48.29 102.25 -32.29
CA GLU A 214 48.57 103.20 -33.39
C GLU A 214 47.39 103.17 -34.37
N MET A 215 46.23 103.65 -33.92
CA MET A 215 45.35 104.49 -34.74
C MET A 215 44.18 104.96 -33.89
N SER A 216 44.19 106.25 -33.58
CA SER A 216 42.96 107.00 -33.39
C SER A 216 42.08 106.81 -34.62
N ALA A 217 40.93 106.16 -34.50
CA ALA A 217 39.91 106.24 -35.54
C ALA A 217 38.80 107.22 -35.08
N PRO A 218 38.62 108.35 -35.78
CA PRO A 218 37.46 109.20 -35.61
C PRO A 218 36.20 108.46 -36.06
N ARG A 219 35.07 108.76 -35.41
CA ARG A 219 33.75 108.20 -35.71
C ARG A 219 33.40 108.38 -37.20
N GLY A 220 33.19 107.29 -37.94
CA GLY A 220 32.46 107.33 -39.22
C GLY A 220 32.83 106.34 -40.32
N GLU A 221 33.89 105.53 -40.22
CA GLU A 221 34.33 104.68 -41.34
C GLU A 221 33.80 103.23 -41.27
N LYS A 222 33.34 102.75 -42.43
CA LYS A 222 32.89 101.36 -42.64
C LYS A 222 34.06 100.41 -42.37
N PRO A 223 33.80 99.23 -41.78
CA PRO A 223 34.87 98.29 -41.45
C PRO A 223 35.70 97.98 -42.68
N THR A 224 37.03 97.99 -42.54
CA THR A 224 37.92 97.69 -43.65
C THR A 224 37.71 96.24 -44.11
N LEU A 225 37.96 95.93 -45.39
CA LEU A 225 37.82 94.57 -45.96
C LEU A 225 38.57 93.50 -45.15
N ARG A 226 39.67 93.87 -44.47
CA ARG A 226 40.40 92.97 -43.57
C ARG A 226 39.62 92.62 -42.30
N GLU A 227 38.89 93.56 -41.72
CA GLU A 227 38.06 93.34 -40.52
C GLU A 227 36.86 92.44 -40.84
N VAL A 228 36.21 92.64 -41.99
CA VAL A 228 35.08 91.82 -42.44
C VAL A 228 35.51 90.38 -42.73
N VAL A 229 36.65 90.19 -43.41
CA VAL A 229 37.20 88.85 -43.70
C VAL A 229 37.60 88.11 -42.42
N LYS A 230 38.16 88.80 -41.42
CA LYS A 230 38.54 88.19 -40.15
C LYS A 230 37.35 87.88 -39.25
N LEU A 231 36.34 88.75 -39.19
CA LEU A 231 35.08 88.44 -38.51
C LEU A 231 34.37 87.25 -39.15
N LEU A 232 34.38 87.15 -40.48
CA LEU A 232 33.88 85.98 -41.20
C LEU A 232 34.70 84.72 -40.87
N GLN A 233 36.04 84.82 -40.78
CA GLN A 233 36.88 83.69 -40.34
C GLN A 233 36.51 83.22 -38.93
N ILE A 234 36.36 84.13 -37.97
CA ILE A 234 35.97 83.80 -36.59
C ILE A 234 34.55 83.20 -36.54
N GLU A 235 33.59 83.74 -37.28
CA GLU A 235 32.24 83.17 -37.34
C GLU A 235 32.24 81.79 -38.00
N THR A 236 33.08 81.56 -39.02
CA THR A 236 33.25 80.22 -39.61
C THR A 236 33.97 79.25 -38.68
N GLU A 237 34.95 79.69 -37.91
CA GLU A 237 35.61 78.85 -36.90
C GLU A 237 34.66 78.50 -35.75
N LYS A 238 33.82 79.45 -35.34
CA LYS A 238 32.72 79.22 -34.39
C LYS A 238 31.71 78.22 -34.95
N SER A 239 31.25 78.38 -36.19
CA SER A 239 30.30 77.42 -36.78
C SER A 239 30.93 76.03 -36.95
N VAL A 240 32.21 75.96 -37.31
CA VAL A 240 32.95 74.70 -37.44
C VAL A 240 33.17 74.02 -36.10
N THR A 241 33.43 74.77 -35.03
CA THR A 241 33.57 74.21 -33.67
C THR A 241 32.22 73.75 -33.11
N THR A 242 31.15 74.53 -33.29
CA THR A 242 29.79 74.10 -32.90
C THR A 242 29.34 72.86 -33.68
N ASP A 243 29.61 72.80 -34.98
CA ASP A 243 29.26 71.65 -35.83
C ASP A 243 30.07 70.40 -35.44
N LYS A 244 31.36 70.57 -35.10
CA LYS A 244 32.20 69.46 -34.60
C LYS A 244 31.67 68.94 -33.27
N VAL A 245 31.37 69.82 -32.31
CA VAL A 245 30.81 69.43 -31.01
C VAL A 245 29.43 68.77 -31.17
N GLN A 246 28.55 69.29 -32.03
CA GLN A 246 27.27 68.65 -32.33
C GLN A 246 27.43 67.27 -32.99
N LYS A 247 28.37 67.12 -33.93
CA LYS A 247 28.66 65.82 -34.55
C LYS A 247 29.21 64.82 -33.55
N ASP A 248 30.13 65.23 -32.70
CA ASP A 248 30.68 64.35 -31.67
C ASP A 248 29.63 63.98 -30.61
N TYR A 249 28.73 64.90 -30.25
CA TYR A 249 27.58 64.61 -29.39
C TYR A 249 26.64 63.57 -30.03
N LEU A 250 26.26 63.77 -31.29
CA LEU A 250 25.41 62.84 -32.02
C LEU A 250 26.07 61.46 -32.17
N ARG A 251 27.37 61.42 -32.45
CA ARG A 251 28.15 60.18 -32.54
C ARG A 251 28.18 59.44 -31.21
N LYS A 252 28.53 60.10 -30.11
CA LYS A 252 28.51 59.51 -28.77
C LYS A 252 27.11 59.04 -28.36
N HIS A 253 26.08 59.81 -28.72
CA HIS A 253 24.68 59.42 -28.48
C HIS A 253 24.30 58.16 -29.29
N GLN A 254 24.67 58.09 -30.57
CA GLN A 254 24.45 56.91 -31.41
C GLN A 254 25.21 55.69 -30.88
N GLU A 255 26.47 55.84 -30.48
CA GLU A 255 27.27 54.78 -29.87
C GLU A 255 26.62 54.27 -28.56
N ALA A 256 26.13 55.16 -27.70
CA ALA A 256 25.42 54.79 -26.48
C ALA A 256 24.10 54.05 -26.77
N VAL A 257 23.31 54.52 -27.75
CA VAL A 257 22.08 53.84 -28.17
C VAL A 257 22.40 52.44 -28.70
N MET A 258 23.41 52.30 -29.56
CA MET A 258 23.84 51.01 -30.10
C MET A 258 24.30 50.04 -28.99
N LEU A 259 25.03 50.53 -27.99
CA LEU A 259 25.46 49.74 -26.85
C LEU A 259 24.24 49.25 -26.04
N THR A 260 23.30 50.14 -25.72
CA THR A 260 22.08 49.76 -24.99
C THR A 260 21.21 48.78 -25.77
N GLN A 261 21.11 48.94 -27.08
CA GLN A 261 20.38 48.02 -27.97
C GLN A 261 21.05 46.64 -27.97
N LYS A 262 22.38 46.58 -28.04
CA LYS A 262 23.13 45.32 -27.95
C LYS A 262 22.92 44.61 -26.62
N TYR A 263 22.90 45.33 -25.50
CA TYR A 263 22.59 44.74 -24.19
C TYR A 263 21.14 44.26 -24.11
N LEU A 264 20.19 45.01 -24.66
CA LEU A 264 18.78 44.61 -24.71
C LEU A 264 18.60 43.33 -25.54
N ASP A 265 19.25 43.23 -26.70
CA ASP A 265 19.16 42.07 -27.57
C ASP A 265 19.84 40.84 -26.93
N ALA A 266 20.99 41.02 -26.28
CA ALA A 266 21.63 39.96 -25.50
C ALA A 266 20.74 39.46 -24.34
N ALA A 267 20.07 40.38 -23.63
CA ALA A 267 19.14 40.02 -22.56
C ALA A 267 17.90 39.26 -23.10
N LYS A 268 17.35 39.68 -24.24
CA LYS A 268 16.25 38.96 -24.91
C LYS A 268 16.65 37.55 -25.32
N ASP A 269 17.85 37.37 -25.85
CA ASP A 269 18.41 36.06 -26.21
C ASP A 269 18.56 35.15 -24.98
N GLN A 270 19.06 35.69 -23.87
CA GLN A 270 19.15 34.92 -22.62
C GLN A 270 17.78 34.53 -22.09
N LEU A 271 16.80 35.43 -22.16
CA LEU A 271 15.42 35.17 -21.74
C LEU A 271 14.75 34.11 -22.64
N ALA A 272 14.99 34.14 -23.95
CA ALA A 272 14.54 33.13 -24.90
C ALA A 272 15.15 31.74 -24.58
N LYS A 273 16.47 31.70 -24.31
CA LYS A 273 17.16 30.46 -23.91
C LYS A 273 16.65 29.92 -22.57
N ALA A 274 16.38 30.78 -21.60
CA ALA A 274 15.80 30.37 -20.32
C ALA A 274 14.39 29.80 -20.50
N ARG A 275 13.53 30.46 -21.31
CA ARG A 275 12.20 29.95 -21.65
C ARG A 275 12.24 28.59 -22.35
N ALA A 276 13.14 28.41 -23.31
CA ALA A 276 13.33 27.12 -23.99
C ALA A 276 13.70 26.01 -22.98
N ARG A 277 14.68 26.26 -22.10
CA ARG A 277 15.06 25.31 -21.04
C ARG A 277 13.92 24.97 -20.09
N THR A 278 13.07 25.95 -19.74
CA THR A 278 11.88 25.68 -18.91
C THR A 278 10.81 24.89 -19.64
N ALA A 279 10.66 25.09 -20.96
CA ALA A 279 9.72 24.33 -21.78
C ALA A 279 10.19 22.87 -21.96
N ASP A 280 11.49 22.66 -22.21
CA ASP A 280 12.10 21.32 -22.30
C ASP A 280 11.94 20.56 -20.98
N LYS A 281 12.23 21.20 -19.84
CA LYS A 281 12.01 20.59 -18.51
C LYS A 281 10.54 20.27 -18.22
N LYS A 282 9.60 21.06 -18.76
CA LYS A 282 8.16 20.76 -18.64
C LYS A 282 7.76 19.56 -19.48
N LEU A 283 8.29 19.43 -20.70
CA LEU A 283 8.08 18.27 -21.57
C LEU A 283 8.69 16.99 -20.97
N GLU A 284 9.86 17.08 -20.36
CA GLU A 284 10.53 15.96 -19.69
C GLU A 284 9.83 15.54 -18.39
N ALA A 285 9.07 16.44 -17.76
CA ALA A 285 8.22 16.15 -16.61
C ALA A 285 6.85 15.56 -16.98
N ASP A 286 6.45 15.58 -18.25
CA ASP A 286 5.16 15.09 -18.76
C ASP A 286 5.09 13.61 -19.27
N PRO A 287 6.03 12.67 -19.00
CA PRO A 287 5.87 11.27 -19.42
C PRO A 287 5.04 10.40 -18.45
N LEU A 288 4.42 10.97 -17.40
CA LEU A 288 3.63 10.22 -16.41
C LEU A 288 2.10 10.31 -16.60
N SER A 289 1.61 10.97 -17.65
CA SER A 289 0.17 11.18 -17.88
C SER A 289 -0.51 10.11 -18.76
N TRP A 290 0.22 9.11 -19.27
CA TRP A 290 -0.31 8.11 -20.20
C TRP A 290 -0.30 6.66 -19.65
N ASN A 291 -1.04 6.41 -18.56
CA ASN A 291 -1.59 5.07 -18.32
C ASN A 291 -2.81 5.09 -17.39
N ARG A 292 -3.96 5.58 -17.86
CA ARG A 292 -5.26 5.16 -17.32
C ARG A 292 -5.92 4.24 -18.32
N PRO A 293 -5.98 2.92 -18.08
CA PRO A 293 -6.80 2.03 -18.88
C PRO A 293 -8.27 2.44 -18.68
N THR A 294 -8.91 2.87 -19.76
CA THR A 294 -10.36 3.08 -19.82
C THR A 294 -11.06 1.72 -19.77
N SER A 295 -11.20 1.15 -18.58
CA SER A 295 -12.15 0.06 -18.36
C SER A 295 -13.56 0.64 -18.26
N SER A 296 -14.19 0.83 -19.42
CA SER A 296 -15.63 1.01 -19.51
C SER A 296 -16.16 0.50 -20.84
N ARG A 297 -16.53 -0.78 -20.90
CA ARG A 297 -17.87 -1.15 -21.37
C ARG A 297 -18.19 -2.62 -21.11
N VAL A 298 -19.02 -2.78 -20.09
CA VAL A 298 -20.07 -3.78 -20.00
C VAL A 298 -20.82 -3.88 -21.34
N LYS A 299 -20.88 -5.08 -21.90
CA LYS A 299 -22.09 -5.71 -22.45
C LYS A 299 -21.87 -7.21 -22.56
#